data_AF-A0A2N9JDC0-F1
#
_entry.id   AF-A0A2N9JDC0-F1
#
_cell.length_a   1.000
_cell.length_b   1.000
_cell.length_c   1.000
_cell.angle_alpha   90.00
_cell.angle_beta   90.00
_cell.angle_gamma   90.00
#
_symmetry.space_group_name_H-M   'P 1'
#
loop_
_entity.id
_entity.type
_entity.pdbx_description
1 polymer ?
#
loop_
_entity_poly.entity_id
_entity_poly.type
_entity_poly.pdbx_seq_one_letter_code
_entity_poly.pdbx_strand_id
1 'polypeptide(L)' 'MSQAGKHYHHGKTPAAWTGSIIATVGFLLGAIAFVMGPNWLLFWVSMAIVLAGAIIGGVMSKMGMGAA' A
#
# COMPACT_ATOMS: atom_id res chain seq x y z
N MET A 1 13.80 11.56 35.70
CA MET A 1 13.05 12.17 34.58
C MET A 1 12.97 11.14 33.47
N SER A 2 11.97 10.24 33.49
CA SER A 2 11.86 9.16 32.51
C SER A 2 10.80 9.51 31.48
N GLN A 3 11.25 10.01 30.33
CA GLN A 3 10.60 9.71 29.06
C GLN A 3 11.66 8.95 28.26
N ALA A 4 11.74 7.63 28.49
CA ALA A 4 12.37 6.73 27.52
C ALA A 4 11.55 6.88 26.23
N GLY A 5 12.01 7.76 25.33
CA GLY A 5 11.26 8.19 24.17
C GLY A 5 10.87 6.99 23.33
N LYS A 6 9.57 6.67 23.27
CA LYS A 6 9.06 5.80 22.22
C LYS A 6 9.32 6.51 20.91
N HIS A 7 10.22 5.98 20.09
CA HIS A 7 10.38 6.43 18.72
C HIS A 7 9.14 6.01 17.93
N TYR A 8 8.15 6.91 17.88
CA TYR A 8 6.98 6.72 17.02
C TYR A 8 7.44 6.85 15.57
N HIS A 9 7.54 5.73 14.86
CA HIS A 9 7.69 5.72 13.40
C HIS A 9 6.43 6.36 12.80
N HIS A 10 6.52 7.65 12.50
CA HIS A 10 5.49 8.31 11.72
C HIS A 10 5.64 7.82 10.28
N GLY A 11 4.58 7.27 9.69
CA GLY A 11 4.54 6.78 8.31
C GLY A 11 4.68 7.87 7.24
N LYS A 12 5.56 8.85 7.45
CA LYS A 12 5.86 9.98 6.55
C LYS A 12 6.80 9.59 5.42
N THR A 13 7.26 8.33 5.35
CA THR A 13 8.21 7.93 4.32
C THR A 13 7.51 7.81 2.97
N PRO A 14 8.15 8.26 1.88
CA PRO A 14 7.58 8.14 0.54
C PRO A 14 7.20 6.69 0.19
N ALA A 15 8.02 5.71 0.59
CA ALA A 15 7.73 4.29 0.35
C ALA A 15 6.42 3.82 1.01
N ALA A 16 6.16 4.26 2.25
CA ALA A 16 4.94 3.90 2.97
C ALA A 16 3.69 4.55 2.34
N TRP A 17 3.79 5.82 1.96
CA TRP A 17 2.68 6.55 1.35
C TRP A 17 2.36 6.05 -0.07
N THR A 18 3.38 5.79 -0.89
CA THR A 18 3.18 5.21 -2.23
C THR A 18 2.54 3.83 -2.16
N GLY A 19 3.06 2.93 -1.31
CA GLY A 19 2.51 1.59 -1.15
C GLY A 19 1.04 1.62 -0.68
N SER A 20 0.72 2.46 0.31
CA SER A 20 -0.64 2.58 0.84
C SER A 20 -1.64 3.16 -0.16
N ILE A 21 -1.27 4.17 -0.97
CA ILE A 21 -2.16 4.69 -2.02
C ILE A 21 -2.47 3.60 -3.05
N ILE A 22 -1.44 2.90 -3.54
CA ILE A 22 -1.64 1.88 -4.57
C ILE A 22 -2.51 0.74 -4.04
N ALA A 23 -2.24 0.28 -2.81
CA ALA A 23 -3.04 -0.74 -2.16
C ALA A 23 -4.50 -0.28 -1.96
N THR A 24 -4.72 0.98 -1.57
CA THR A 24 -6.05 1.57 -1.39
C THR A 24 -6.82 1.62 -2.72
N VAL A 25 -6.19 2.10 -3.79
CA VAL A 25 -6.81 2.16 -5.12
C VAL A 25 -7.15 0.77 -5.63
N GLY A 26 -6.22 -0.19 -5.51
CA GLY A 26 -6.47 -1.58 -5.87
C GLY A 26 -7.64 -2.17 -5.07
N PHE A 27 -7.66 -1.97 -3.75
CA PHE A 27 -8.75 -2.46 -2.90
C PHE A 27 -10.12 -1.86 -3.28
N LEU A 28 -10.18 -0.55 -3.55
CA LEU A 28 -11.41 0.12 -3.98
C LEU A 28 -11.91 -0.42 -5.32
N LEU A 29 -11.02 -0.65 -6.29
CA LEU A 29 -11.38 -1.27 -7.56
C LEU A 29 -11.91 -2.70 -7.37
N GLY A 30 -11.30 -3.47 -6.48
CA GLY A 30 -11.78 -4.80 -6.11
C GLY A 30 -13.17 -4.76 -5.47
N ALA A 31 -13.41 -3.83 -4.55
CA ALA A 31 -14.72 -3.63 -3.95
C ALA A 31 -15.78 -3.29 -5.01
N ILE A 32 -15.48 -2.38 -5.94
CA ILE A 32 -16.36 -2.03 -7.07
C ILE A 32 -16.63 -3.27 -7.95
N ALA A 33 -15.61 -4.09 -8.20
CA ALA A 33 -15.72 -5.31 -9.00
C ALA A 33 -16.70 -6.34 -8.42
N PHE A 34 -16.92 -6.35 -7.11
CA PHE A 34 -17.90 -7.22 -6.46
C PHE A 34 -19.27 -6.56 -6.33
N VAL A 35 -19.34 -5.25 -6.08
CA VAL A 35 -20.59 -4.51 -5.87
C VAL A 35 -21.42 -4.38 -7.15
N MET A 36 -20.79 -4.19 -8.32
CA MET A 36 -21.49 -4.07 -9.60
C MET A 36 -21.95 -5.43 -10.19
N GLY A 37 -21.90 -6.50 -9.40
CA GLY A 37 -21.96 -7.88 -9.87
C GLY A 37 -20.54 -8.41 -10.14
N PRO A 38 -20.28 -9.72 -9.95
CA PRO A 38 -18.93 -10.27 -9.96
C PRO A 38 -18.26 -10.12 -11.33
N ASN A 39 -17.54 -9.01 -11.49
CA ASN A 39 -16.75 -8.73 -12.68
C ASN A 39 -15.35 -9.32 -12.48
N TRP A 40 -15.18 -10.55 -12.95
CA TRP A 40 -13.94 -11.32 -12.76
C TRP A 40 -12.72 -10.62 -13.37
N LEU A 41 -12.90 -9.88 -14.47
CA LEU A 41 -11.82 -9.13 -15.09
C LEU A 41 -11.33 -7.98 -14.20
N LEU A 42 -12.24 -7.14 -13.70
CA LEU A 42 -11.87 -6.05 -12.78
C LEU A 42 -11.27 -6.59 -11.47
N PHE A 43 -11.73 -7.75 -10.99
CA PHE A 43 -11.15 -8.40 -9.82
C PHE A 43 -9.66 -8.72 -10.04
N TRP A 44 -9.30 -9.39 -11.14
CA TRP A 44 -7.89 -9.70 -11.43
C TRP A 44 -7.03 -8.45 -11.66
N VAL A 45 -7.59 -7.43 -12.32
CA VAL A 45 -6.93 -6.13 -12.48
C VAL A 45 -6.64 -5.49 -11.12
N SER A 46 -7.63 -5.48 -10.22
CA SER A 46 -7.45 -4.96 -8.86
C SER A 46 -6.39 -5.72 -8.07
N MET A 47 -6.35 -7.06 -8.18
CA MET A 47 -5.33 -7.90 -7.57
C MET A 47 -3.93 -7.56 -8.10
N ALA A 48 -3.78 -7.39 -9.42
CA ALA A 48 -2.52 -7.01 -10.03
C ALA A 48 -2.04 -5.64 -9.51
N ILE A 49 -2.94 -4.67 -9.32
CA ILE A 49 -2.62 -3.35 -8.77
C ILE A 49 -2.15 -3.45 -7.32
N VAL A 50 -2.82 -4.23 -6.47
CA VAL A 50 -2.39 -4.43 -5.07
C VAL A 50 -1.01 -5.08 -5.02
N LEU A 51 -0.77 -6.11 -5.83
CA LEU A 51 0.55 -6.76 -5.91
C LEU A 51 1.63 -5.80 -6.41
N ALA A 52 1.33 -4.97 -7.41
CA ALA A 52 2.23 -3.92 -7.88
C ALA A 52 2.56 -2.92 -6.75
N GLY A 53 1.59 -2.55 -5.92
CA GLY A 53 1.80 -1.68 -4.75
C GLY A 53 2.77 -2.29 -3.73
N ALA A 54 2.64 -3.59 -3.44
CA ALA A 54 3.55 -4.30 -2.57
C ALA A 54 4.98 -4.37 -3.15
N ILE A 55 5.10 -4.63 -4.45
CA ILE A 55 6.40 -4.66 -5.16
C ILE A 55 7.04 -3.28 -5.14
N ILE A 56 6.31 -2.23 -5.51
CA ILE A 56 6.81 -0.84 -5.55
C ILE A 56 7.23 -0.40 -4.15
N GLY A 57 6.40 -0.63 -3.12
CA GLY A 57 6.74 -0.32 -1.73
C GLY A 57 8.00 -1.05 -1.26
N GLY A 58 8.13 -2.34 -1.60
CA GLY A 58 9.32 -3.14 -1.29
C GLY A 58 10.58 -2.63 -1.99
N VAL A 59 10.47 -2.27 -3.27
CA VAL A 59 11.58 -1.69 -4.06
C VAL A 59 11.98 -0.33 -3.49
N MET A 60 11.02 0.55 -3.18
CA MET A 60 11.30 1.85 -2.56
C MET A 60 11.95 1.71 -1.18
N SER A 61 11.53 0.73 -0.39
CA SER A 61 12.16 0.43 0.90
C SER A 61 13.63 0.02 0.72
N LYS A 62 13.92 -0.85 -0.26
CA LYS A 62 15.30 -1.26 -0.61
C LYS A 62 16.17 -0.12 -1.14
N MET A 63 15.56 0.89 -1.78
CA MET A 63 16.26 2.09 -2.25
C MET A 63 16.54 3.10 -1.12
N GLY A 64 16.26 2.77 0.14
CA GLY A 64 16.51 3.65 1.29
C GLY A 64 15.44 4.73 1.48
N MET A 65 14.34 4.69 0.71
CA MET A 65 13.16 5.55 0.92
C MET A 65 12.15 4.94 1.90
N GLY A 66 12.49 3.77 2.47
CA GLY A 66 11.80 3.14 3.59
C GLY A 66 12.05 3.86 4.92
N ALA A 67 11.42 3.39 5.98
CA ALA A 67 11.73 3.86 7.33
C ALA A 67 13.21 3.57 7.63
N ALA A 68 14.01 4.64 7.72
CA ALA A 68 15.33 4.61 8.35
C ALA A 68 15.19 4.35 9.86
#